data_AF-A0A840IXR6-F1
#
_entry.id   AF-A0A840IXR6-F1
#
_cell.length_a   1.000
_cell.length_b   1.000
_cell.length_c   1.000
_cell.angle_alpha   90.00
_cell.angle_beta   90.00
_cell.angle_gamma   90.00
#
_symmetry.space_group_name_H-M   'P 1'
#
loop_
_entity.id
_entity.type
_entity.pdbx_description
1 polymer ?
#
loop_
_entity_poly.entity_id
_entity_poly.type
_entity_poly.pdbx_seq_one_letter_code
_entity_poly.pdbx_strand_id
1 'polypeptide(L)'
;MKLKTGIWLIAVTTVVIVAAAVIVFVRQGSTADTAQAADPNADNQTIQRAGYPNSQYADPAPIKEKPNPQAVQYAGKPVIQACTLLSVGDLTALGMKVGSRPDPNVVNFDRSYLVGDGSGPLTSSSISLPDADGLALNKCSYELNTTDGTTGDLLSVAVAQPGYQQDLDLKLFRESPNARFTVGPVKAFWKDTLANVPAGEAGEAALVAGDTYVDFHAQSKGTATAGKLPELVKRMAQHLATQTATPTGPVIVDYDSPVFRKSVAQPCPMLTADVVSPAIGTEASPLVEEMPGTAVGNLIMGDASAHNYVELSCERGTGQDDPLSRIALTLTAYSFLSDDAAKAYVDSAPANGQSSPATVGDKARILSDASGQTKGQLVFAKGRFAFTLYLADHAGHPDGVSAADVSRLLVPAARKMLADFHQQ
;
A
#
# COMPACT_ATOMS: atom_id res chain seq x y z
N MET A 1 6.36 33.78 -56.08
CA MET A 1 6.92 32.58 -56.72
C MET A 1 8.38 32.45 -56.30
N LYS A 2 8.71 31.34 -55.60
CA LYS A 2 10.05 30.78 -55.31
C LYS A 2 11.08 31.63 -54.51
N LEU A 3 11.21 31.30 -53.23
CA LEU A 3 12.48 31.33 -52.48
C LEU A 3 13.24 30.00 -52.66
N LYS A 4 14.56 30.08 -52.90
CA LYS A 4 15.59 29.04 -52.68
C LYS A 4 16.92 29.78 -52.47
N THR A 5 17.41 29.91 -51.24
CA THR A 5 18.37 29.04 -50.51
C THR A 5 19.80 29.04 -51.03
N GLY A 6 20.72 29.49 -50.15
CA GLY A 6 22.07 28.96 -49.95
C GLY A 6 23.22 29.89 -50.36
N ILE A 7 24.39 29.93 -49.73
CA ILE A 7 24.98 29.28 -48.54
C ILE A 7 26.44 29.81 -48.45
N TRP A 8 27.01 29.98 -47.23
CA TRP A 8 28.46 29.91 -46.86
C TRP A 8 29.41 31.11 -47.17
N LEU A 9 30.46 31.45 -46.40
CA LEU A 9 30.95 31.20 -45.01
C LEU A 9 32.24 32.06 -44.79
N ILE A 10 32.60 32.38 -43.53
CA ILE A 10 33.98 32.62 -42.96
C ILE A 10 34.69 33.96 -43.35
N ALA A 11 35.41 34.76 -42.54
CA ALA A 11 36.09 34.64 -41.23
C ALA A 11 36.46 36.03 -40.63
N VAL A 12 36.42 36.13 -39.27
CA VAL A 12 37.51 36.54 -38.32
C VAL A 12 38.10 37.97 -38.46
N THR A 13 38.14 38.85 -37.44
CA THR A 13 38.95 38.78 -36.18
C THR A 13 38.53 39.96 -35.26
N THR A 14 37.92 39.81 -34.07
CA THR A 14 38.42 39.62 -32.67
C THR A 14 38.85 40.87 -31.84
N VAL A 15 38.24 40.95 -30.64
CA VAL A 15 38.63 41.48 -29.30
C VAL A 15 38.66 43.00 -28.96
N VAL A 16 37.88 43.40 -27.94
CA VAL A 16 38.30 43.98 -26.61
C VAL A 16 37.29 45.01 -26.06
N ILE A 17 36.56 44.58 -25.02
CA ILE A 17 36.24 45.25 -23.75
C ILE A 17 35.65 46.67 -23.80
N VAL A 18 34.34 46.78 -23.53
CA VAL A 18 33.65 48.03 -23.19
C VAL A 18 32.98 47.92 -21.82
N ALA A 19 33.29 48.92 -21.00
CA ALA A 19 32.53 49.48 -19.88
C ALA A 19 32.34 48.63 -18.60
N ALA A 20 33.36 48.74 -17.74
CA ALA A 20 33.15 48.84 -16.30
C ALA A 20 32.61 50.24 -15.95
N ALA A 21 31.54 50.28 -15.15
CA ALA A 21 31.27 51.23 -14.06
C ALA A 21 29.77 51.57 -13.95
N VAL A 22 29.22 51.31 -12.77
CA VAL A 22 27.95 51.81 -12.22
C VAL A 22 26.67 51.06 -12.63
N ILE A 23 26.50 49.84 -12.10
CA ILE A 23 25.35 49.54 -11.21
C ILE A 23 25.89 48.66 -10.09
N VAL A 24 26.16 49.32 -8.96
CA VAL A 24 26.49 48.72 -7.67
C VAL A 24 25.19 48.59 -6.88
N PHE A 25 25.05 47.45 -6.20
CA PHE A 25 23.97 46.98 -5.32
C PHE A 25 22.89 46.08 -5.94
N VAL A 26 22.84 44.85 -5.39
CA VAL A 26 21.86 43.77 -5.55
C VAL A 26 22.14 42.80 -6.72
N ARG A 27 23.24 42.04 -6.63
CA ARG A 27 23.32 40.60 -6.99
C ARG A 27 24.76 40.07 -6.86
N GLN A 28 24.86 38.82 -6.39
CA GLN A 28 26.04 37.96 -6.25
C GLN A 28 26.92 38.32 -5.04
N GLY A 29 27.25 37.42 -4.11
CA GLY A 29 27.32 35.97 -4.21
C GLY A 29 28.70 35.58 -3.71
N SER A 30 28.79 35.10 -2.48
CA SER A 30 29.87 34.20 -2.08
C SER A 30 29.29 32.79 -2.08
N THR A 31 29.16 32.24 -3.29
CA THR A 31 29.14 30.80 -3.49
C THR A 31 30.49 30.25 -3.09
N ALA A 32 30.58 29.77 -1.86
CA ALA A 32 31.27 28.52 -1.61
C ALA A 32 30.21 27.43 -1.73
N ASP A 33 29.89 27.05 -2.97
CA ASP A 33 29.16 25.83 -3.28
C ASP A 33 30.06 24.63 -2.96
N THR A 34 30.25 24.35 -1.67
CA THR A 34 30.08 22.96 -1.25
C THR A 34 28.59 22.74 -1.25
N ALA A 35 28.06 22.14 -2.32
CA ALA A 35 26.83 21.37 -2.22
C ALA A 35 27.09 20.31 -1.13
N GLN A 36 26.88 20.70 0.12
CA GLN A 36 26.91 19.79 1.25
C GLN A 36 25.81 18.79 0.92
N ALA A 37 26.22 17.56 0.59
CA ALA A 37 25.29 16.50 0.24
C ALA A 37 24.22 16.50 1.32
N ALA A 38 22.96 16.71 0.93
CA ALA A 38 21.85 16.71 1.87
C ALA A 38 21.96 15.43 2.70
N ASP A 39 22.10 15.57 4.02
CA ASP A 39 22.31 14.44 4.91
C ASP A 39 21.14 13.47 4.70
N PRO A 40 21.39 12.24 4.20
CA PRO A 40 20.33 11.28 3.94
C PRO A 40 19.67 10.77 5.24
N ASN A 41 20.19 11.17 6.40
CA ASN A 41 19.64 10.88 7.72
C ASN A 41 18.99 12.10 8.38
N ALA A 42 18.84 13.22 7.67
CA ALA A 42 18.25 14.41 8.24
C ALA A 42 16.76 14.20 8.52
N ASP A 43 16.43 14.06 9.80
CA ASP A 43 15.07 14.01 10.31
C ASP A 43 14.41 15.39 10.36
N ASN A 44 13.09 15.41 10.62
CA ASN A 44 12.25 16.60 10.71
C ASN A 44 12.25 17.47 9.44
N GLN A 45 12.52 16.88 8.28
CA GLN A 45 12.39 17.54 7.00
C GLN A 45 10.97 17.37 6.45
N THR A 46 10.51 18.38 5.70
CA THR A 46 9.21 18.35 5.04
C THR A 46 9.32 18.83 3.59
N ILE A 47 8.42 18.35 2.74
CA ILE A 47 8.24 18.84 1.38
C ILE A 47 6.78 19.12 1.07
N GLN A 48 6.59 20.01 0.11
CA GLN A 48 5.29 20.31 -0.46
C GLN A 48 5.12 19.57 -1.79
N ARG A 49 4.09 18.73 -1.89
CA ARG A 49 3.66 18.13 -3.17
C ARG A 49 2.60 19.01 -3.84
N ALA A 50 2.62 19.06 -5.17
CA ALA A 50 1.62 19.79 -5.93
C ALA A 50 0.22 19.25 -5.62
N GLY A 51 -0.69 20.14 -5.21
CA GLY A 51 -2.07 19.76 -4.93
C GLY A 51 -2.34 19.10 -3.58
N TYR A 52 -1.39 19.13 -2.65
CA TYR A 52 -1.57 18.71 -1.24
C TYR A 52 -1.29 19.89 -0.27
N PRO A 53 -2.01 21.02 -0.36
CA PRO A 53 -1.72 22.21 0.44
C PRO A 53 -1.88 21.94 1.93
N ASN A 54 -1.01 22.51 2.77
CA ASN A 54 -1.04 22.40 4.23
C ASN A 54 -0.95 20.96 4.76
N SER A 55 -0.14 20.10 4.13
CA SER A 55 0.09 18.78 4.68
C SER A 55 0.77 18.88 6.05
N GLN A 56 0.17 18.23 7.05
CA GLN A 56 0.79 18.02 8.37
C GLN A 56 1.87 16.93 8.36
N TYR A 57 2.10 16.30 7.20
CA TYR A 57 3.04 15.19 7.03
C TYR A 57 4.30 15.65 6.31
N ALA A 58 5.41 14.95 6.56
CA ALA A 58 6.69 15.29 5.98
C ALA A 58 6.71 15.15 4.46
N ASP A 59 6.03 14.14 3.93
CA ASP A 59 5.73 14.03 2.51
C ASP A 59 4.32 13.45 2.34
N PRO A 60 3.35 14.21 1.80
CA PRO A 60 1.96 13.74 1.68
C PRO A 60 1.72 12.69 0.60
N ALA A 61 2.65 12.47 -0.33
CA ALA A 61 2.42 11.55 -1.45
C ALA A 61 3.72 10.88 -1.95
N PRO A 62 4.39 10.06 -1.11
CA PRO A 62 5.60 9.35 -1.46
C PRO A 62 5.33 8.00 -2.16
N ILE A 63 4.10 7.45 -2.09
CA ILE A 63 3.83 6.10 -2.59
C ILE A 63 4.12 6.01 -4.09
N LYS A 64 4.80 4.91 -4.43
CA LYS A 64 5.04 4.47 -5.79
C LYS A 64 4.80 2.98 -5.87
N GLU A 65 4.28 2.56 -7.01
CA GLU A 65 4.01 1.16 -7.29
C GLU A 65 4.95 0.64 -8.37
N LYS A 66 5.52 -0.55 -8.12
CA LYS A 66 6.40 -1.25 -9.05
C LYS A 66 5.74 -2.56 -9.51
N PRO A 67 5.72 -2.86 -10.82
CA PRO A 67 5.23 -4.14 -11.30
C PRO A 67 6.00 -5.32 -10.70
N ASN A 68 5.31 -6.39 -10.37
CA ASN A 68 5.90 -7.66 -9.95
C ASN A 68 5.69 -8.72 -11.05
N PRO A 69 6.69 -9.01 -11.89
CA PRO A 69 6.51 -9.93 -13.01
C PRO A 69 6.26 -11.38 -12.59
N GLN A 70 6.44 -11.74 -11.31
CA GLN A 70 6.25 -13.10 -10.82
C GLN A 70 4.77 -13.39 -10.59
N ALA A 71 4.14 -14.06 -11.56
CA ALA A 71 2.75 -14.52 -11.44
C ALA A 71 2.56 -15.41 -10.20
N VAL A 72 1.45 -15.17 -9.49
CA VAL A 72 1.00 -16.06 -8.41
C VAL A 72 0.02 -17.09 -8.96
N GLN A 73 0.08 -18.30 -8.42
CA GLN A 73 -0.90 -19.34 -8.70
C GLN A 73 -1.56 -19.80 -7.40
N TYR A 74 -2.84 -20.13 -7.49
CA TYR A 74 -3.57 -20.80 -6.43
C TYR A 74 -4.41 -21.91 -7.06
N ALA A 75 -4.42 -23.10 -6.43
CA ALA A 75 -5.06 -24.30 -6.97
C ALA A 75 -4.70 -24.60 -8.45
N GLY A 76 -3.45 -24.31 -8.85
CA GLY A 76 -2.95 -24.51 -10.21
C GLY A 76 -3.49 -23.52 -11.27
N LYS A 77 -4.15 -22.44 -10.84
CA LYS A 77 -4.65 -21.37 -11.71
C LYS A 77 -3.92 -20.05 -11.41
N PRO A 78 -3.58 -19.26 -12.45
CA PRO A 78 -3.04 -17.92 -12.22
C PRO A 78 -4.04 -17.02 -11.50
N VAL A 79 -3.55 -16.24 -10.54
CA VAL A 79 -4.33 -15.23 -9.82
C VAL A 79 -4.16 -13.86 -10.49
N ILE A 80 -5.26 -13.16 -10.72
CA ILE A 80 -5.27 -11.76 -11.15
C ILE A 80 -5.50 -10.89 -9.91
N GLN A 81 -4.52 -10.06 -9.54
CA GLN A 81 -4.55 -9.29 -8.29
C GLN A 81 -5.32 -7.98 -8.47
N ALA A 82 -6.16 -7.60 -7.51
CA ALA A 82 -7.02 -6.41 -7.60
C ALA A 82 -6.23 -5.11 -7.84
N CYS A 83 -5.15 -4.86 -7.09
CA CYS A 83 -4.31 -3.67 -7.27
C CYS A 83 -3.51 -3.66 -8.58
N THR A 84 -3.47 -4.75 -9.35
CA THR A 84 -2.90 -4.71 -10.72
C THR A 84 -3.88 -4.15 -11.75
N LEU A 85 -5.17 -4.08 -11.40
CA LEU A 85 -6.22 -3.53 -12.28
C LEU A 85 -6.37 -2.03 -12.11
N LEU A 86 -6.24 -1.54 -10.87
CA LEU A 86 -6.30 -0.13 -10.52
C LEU A 86 -5.11 0.24 -9.64
N SER A 87 -4.19 1.05 -10.17
CA SER A 87 -2.98 1.51 -9.48
C SER A 87 -3.12 2.96 -8.99
N VAL A 88 -2.35 3.35 -7.98
CA VAL A 88 -2.12 4.73 -7.56
C VAL A 88 -1.60 5.58 -8.74
N GLY A 89 -0.82 4.97 -9.63
CA GLY A 89 -0.37 5.60 -10.88
C GLY A 89 -1.53 5.99 -11.81
N ASP A 90 -2.52 5.13 -11.97
CA ASP A 90 -3.72 5.41 -12.76
C ASP A 90 -4.56 6.53 -12.16
N LEU A 91 -4.72 6.51 -10.83
CA LEU A 91 -5.41 7.57 -10.10
C LEU A 91 -4.73 8.92 -10.32
N THR A 92 -3.41 8.96 -10.14
CA THR A 92 -2.59 10.17 -10.32
C THR A 92 -2.63 10.68 -11.75
N ALA A 93 -2.59 9.80 -12.76
CA ALA A 93 -2.68 10.17 -14.17
C ALA A 93 -4.01 10.84 -14.54
N LEU A 94 -5.08 10.54 -13.80
CA LEU A 94 -6.38 11.19 -13.92
C LEU A 94 -6.55 12.38 -12.97
N GLY A 95 -5.48 12.78 -12.26
CA GLY A 95 -5.52 13.85 -11.27
C GLY A 95 -6.41 13.55 -10.06
N MET A 96 -6.63 12.27 -9.75
CA MET A 96 -7.17 11.80 -8.48
C MET A 96 -6.00 11.57 -7.52
N LYS A 97 -6.22 11.83 -6.24
CA LYS A 97 -5.16 11.86 -5.22
C LYS A 97 -5.57 10.97 -4.07
N VAL A 98 -4.76 9.97 -3.78
CA VAL A 98 -4.93 9.15 -2.58
C VAL A 98 -4.74 10.05 -1.34
N GLY A 99 -5.57 9.82 -0.33
CA GLY A 99 -5.51 10.51 0.95
C GLY A 99 -4.17 10.30 1.64
N SER A 100 -3.65 11.33 2.30
CA SER A 100 -2.34 11.29 2.94
C SER A 100 -2.47 10.84 4.40
N ARG A 101 -1.84 9.72 4.76
CA ARG A 101 -1.74 9.21 6.13
C ARG A 101 -0.45 8.43 6.33
N PRO A 102 0.40 8.78 7.31
CA PRO A 102 1.60 8.02 7.61
C PRO A 102 1.28 6.77 8.43
N ASP A 103 0.21 6.82 9.23
CA ASP A 103 -0.36 5.70 9.97
C ASP A 103 -1.19 4.80 9.03
N PRO A 104 -0.87 3.51 8.90
CA PRO A 104 -1.70 2.56 8.19
C PRO A 104 -3.08 2.53 8.81
N ASN A 105 -4.09 2.76 7.99
CA ASN A 105 -5.47 2.51 8.36
C ASN A 105 -6.18 1.93 7.14
N VAL A 106 -7.22 1.14 7.41
CA VAL A 106 -8.04 0.47 6.39
C VAL A 106 -8.82 1.43 5.50
N VAL A 107 -8.72 2.74 5.73
CA VAL A 107 -9.51 3.75 5.01
C VAL A 107 -8.71 4.30 3.83
N ASN A 108 -7.40 4.54 3.99
CA ASN A 108 -6.64 5.32 3.03
C ASN A 108 -6.07 4.53 1.85
N PHE A 109 -5.47 3.38 2.12
CA PHE A 109 -5.03 2.41 1.12
C PHE A 109 -4.89 1.05 1.77
N ASP A 110 -5.76 0.13 1.41
CA ASP A 110 -5.73 -1.26 1.86
C ASP A 110 -5.76 -2.21 0.65
N ARG A 111 -5.12 -3.37 0.83
CA ARG A 111 -5.17 -4.42 -0.17
C ARG A 111 -5.16 -5.80 0.47
N SER A 112 -6.09 -6.62 0.03
CA SER A 112 -6.09 -8.06 0.30
C SER A 112 -5.70 -8.76 -1.00
N TYR A 113 -4.69 -9.61 -0.96
CA TYR A 113 -4.16 -10.29 -2.15
C TYR A 113 -3.71 -11.71 -1.82
N LEU A 114 -3.57 -12.53 -2.86
CA LEU A 114 -3.09 -13.91 -2.70
C LEU A 114 -1.59 -13.99 -3.01
N VAL A 115 -0.83 -14.65 -2.15
CA VAL A 115 0.58 -15.01 -2.37
C VAL A 115 0.72 -16.47 -2.83
N GLY A 116 1.91 -16.82 -3.32
CA GLY A 116 2.18 -18.14 -3.89
C GLY A 116 2.56 -19.24 -2.89
N ASP A 117 2.76 -18.90 -1.62
CA ASP A 117 2.97 -19.85 -0.52
C ASP A 117 1.72 -19.95 0.36
N GLY A 118 1.64 -20.97 1.20
CA GLY A 118 0.49 -21.23 2.07
C GLY A 118 -0.48 -22.27 1.51
N SER A 119 -0.88 -23.21 2.36
CA SER A 119 -1.79 -24.33 2.05
C SER A 119 -3.13 -24.25 2.77
N GLY A 120 -3.31 -23.24 3.63
CA GLY A 120 -4.55 -23.03 4.37
C GLY A 120 -5.75 -22.75 3.44
N PRO A 121 -6.97 -23.15 3.83
CA PRO A 121 -8.16 -22.93 3.04
C PRO A 121 -8.52 -21.44 2.96
N LEU A 122 -9.10 -21.04 1.83
CA LEU A 122 -9.76 -19.75 1.64
C LEU A 122 -11.27 -19.91 1.84
N THR A 123 -11.87 -19.00 2.60
CA THR A 123 -13.30 -18.99 2.92
C THR A 123 -13.85 -17.59 2.68
N SER A 124 -14.73 -17.45 1.70
CA SER A 124 -15.50 -16.22 1.46
C SER A 124 -16.82 -16.28 2.24
N SER A 125 -17.15 -15.21 2.96
CA SER A 125 -18.44 -14.97 3.59
C SER A 125 -19.55 -14.68 2.56
N SER A 126 -19.18 -14.14 1.38
CA SER A 126 -20.11 -13.96 0.27
C SER A 126 -20.41 -15.30 -0.38
N ILE A 127 -21.69 -15.68 -0.38
CA ILE A 127 -22.26 -16.82 -1.13
C ILE A 127 -22.46 -16.46 -2.62
N SER A 128 -22.03 -15.25 -3.04
CA SER A 128 -22.34 -14.67 -4.34
C SER A 128 -21.12 -13.97 -4.96
N LEU A 129 -21.35 -13.04 -5.89
CA LEU A 129 -20.31 -12.20 -6.49
C LEU A 129 -19.56 -11.42 -5.38
N PRO A 130 -18.26 -11.14 -5.56
CA PRO A 130 -17.53 -10.29 -4.62
C PRO A 130 -18.15 -8.89 -4.60
N ASP A 131 -18.16 -8.30 -3.42
CA ASP A 131 -18.61 -6.93 -3.19
C ASP A 131 -17.37 -6.07 -2.90
N ALA A 132 -17.06 -5.13 -3.79
CA ALA A 132 -15.92 -4.25 -3.60
C ALA A 132 -16.15 -3.24 -2.45
N ASP A 133 -17.40 -2.94 -2.08
CA ASP A 133 -17.71 -2.14 -0.89
C ASP A 133 -17.54 -2.98 0.39
N GLY A 134 -17.91 -4.25 0.32
CA GLY A 134 -17.83 -5.22 1.41
C GLY A 134 -16.50 -5.98 1.55
N LEU A 135 -16.61 -7.23 2.01
CA LEU A 135 -15.49 -8.15 2.22
C LEU A 135 -15.19 -8.93 0.93
N ALA A 136 -13.90 -9.07 0.62
CA ALA A 136 -13.45 -9.89 -0.50
C ALA A 136 -12.01 -10.37 -0.28
N LEU A 137 -11.72 -11.60 -0.73
CA LEU A 137 -10.40 -12.24 -0.60
C LEU A 137 -9.30 -11.57 -1.45
N ASN A 138 -9.68 -10.80 -2.48
CA ASN A 138 -8.75 -10.15 -3.40
C ASN A 138 -9.31 -8.78 -3.77
N LYS A 139 -8.86 -7.76 -3.05
CA LYS A 139 -9.44 -6.40 -3.02
C LYS A 139 -8.35 -5.35 -2.94
N CYS A 140 -8.63 -4.18 -3.50
CA CYS A 140 -7.81 -3.00 -3.40
C CYS A 140 -8.70 -1.77 -3.22
N SER A 141 -8.50 -0.98 -2.16
CA SER A 141 -9.30 0.20 -1.89
C SER A 141 -8.45 1.45 -1.63
N TYR A 142 -9.02 2.59 -1.98
CA TYR A 142 -8.38 3.90 -1.93
C TYR A 142 -9.37 4.95 -1.44
N GLU A 143 -9.07 5.63 -0.35
CA GLU A 143 -9.72 6.90 -0.04
C GLU A 143 -8.99 8.03 -0.77
N LEU A 144 -9.77 8.88 -1.44
CA LEU A 144 -9.25 10.03 -2.16
C LEU A 144 -9.42 11.32 -1.35
N ASN A 145 -8.43 12.20 -1.50
CA ASN A 145 -8.57 13.60 -1.10
C ASN A 145 -9.53 14.31 -2.05
N THR A 146 -10.57 14.93 -1.52
CA THR A 146 -11.41 15.82 -2.31
C THR A 146 -10.77 17.21 -2.43
N THR A 147 -11.20 17.99 -3.42
CA THR A 147 -10.64 19.31 -3.74
C THR A 147 -10.84 20.37 -2.65
N ASP A 148 -11.76 20.18 -1.71
CA ASP A 148 -12.01 21.11 -0.61
C ASP A 148 -11.22 20.74 0.68
N GLY A 149 -10.39 19.69 0.61
CA GLY A 149 -9.61 19.21 1.74
C GLY A 149 -10.38 18.29 2.69
N THR A 150 -11.65 17.97 2.41
CA THR A 150 -12.33 16.86 3.08
C THR A 150 -11.90 15.53 2.45
N THR A 151 -11.64 14.52 3.27
CA THR A 151 -11.47 13.16 2.77
C THR A 151 -12.85 12.52 2.59
N GLY A 152 -12.97 11.57 1.67
CA GLY A 152 -14.11 10.64 1.72
C GLY A 152 -14.78 10.28 0.41
N ASP A 153 -14.12 10.46 -0.74
CA ASP A 153 -14.43 9.62 -1.90
C ASP A 153 -13.70 8.28 -1.72
N LEU A 154 -14.39 7.16 -1.89
CA LEU A 154 -13.83 5.81 -1.78
C LEU A 154 -13.89 5.13 -3.14
N LEU A 155 -12.77 4.54 -3.57
CA LEU A 155 -12.72 3.67 -4.74
C LEU A 155 -12.25 2.28 -4.31
N SER A 156 -12.97 1.25 -4.71
CA SER A 156 -12.63 -0.13 -4.38
C SER A 156 -12.78 -1.02 -5.61
N VAL A 157 -11.85 -1.97 -5.76
CA VAL A 157 -11.92 -3.00 -6.78
C VAL A 157 -11.73 -4.37 -6.13
N ALA A 158 -12.58 -5.34 -6.47
CA ALA A 158 -12.48 -6.71 -6.02
C ALA A 158 -12.46 -7.67 -7.21
N VAL A 159 -11.62 -8.70 -7.15
CA VAL A 159 -11.46 -9.69 -8.22
C VAL A 159 -11.84 -11.08 -7.71
N ALA A 160 -12.78 -11.72 -8.38
CA ALA A 160 -13.13 -13.11 -8.11
C ALA A 160 -12.81 -14.02 -9.30
N GLN A 161 -12.27 -15.19 -8.96
CA GLN A 161 -11.98 -16.28 -9.89
C GLN A 161 -12.43 -17.60 -9.25
N PRO A 162 -12.87 -18.60 -10.04
CA PRO A 162 -13.37 -19.88 -9.52
C PRO A 162 -12.39 -20.64 -8.63
N GLY A 163 -11.09 -20.34 -8.73
CA GLY A 163 -10.06 -20.97 -7.91
C GLY A 163 -10.18 -20.68 -6.41
N TYR A 164 -10.74 -19.52 -6.04
CA TYR A 164 -10.86 -19.10 -4.63
C TYR A 164 -12.22 -18.48 -4.27
N GLN A 165 -13.10 -18.26 -5.25
CA GLN A 165 -14.50 -17.92 -5.03
C GLN A 165 -15.36 -19.01 -5.67
N GLN A 166 -16.08 -19.79 -4.87
CA GLN A 166 -16.96 -20.85 -5.37
C GLN A 166 -18.23 -20.24 -5.98
N ASP A 167 -18.88 -21.00 -6.88
CA ASP A 167 -20.23 -20.70 -7.42
C ASP A 167 -20.42 -19.32 -8.10
N LEU A 168 -19.35 -18.79 -8.72
CA LEU A 168 -19.45 -17.61 -9.57
C LEU A 168 -20.36 -17.86 -10.79
N ASP A 169 -21.63 -17.47 -10.70
CA ASP A 169 -22.52 -17.45 -11.86
C ASP A 169 -22.35 -16.15 -12.67
N LEU A 170 -21.55 -16.24 -13.73
CA LEU A 170 -21.29 -15.13 -14.65
C LEU A 170 -22.17 -15.16 -15.91
N LYS A 171 -23.19 -16.03 -15.97
CA LYS A 171 -24.01 -16.23 -17.17
C LYS A 171 -24.66 -14.93 -17.65
N LEU A 172 -25.24 -14.15 -16.72
CA LEU A 172 -25.87 -12.86 -17.02
C LEU A 172 -24.91 -11.93 -17.76
N PHE A 173 -23.67 -11.77 -17.29
CA PHE A 173 -22.68 -10.89 -17.89
C PHE A 173 -22.14 -11.41 -19.22
N ARG A 174 -21.96 -12.74 -19.34
CA ARG A 174 -21.45 -13.34 -20.57
C ARG A 174 -22.43 -13.22 -21.73
N GLU A 175 -23.71 -13.46 -21.46
CA GLU A 175 -24.77 -13.51 -22.47
C GLU A 175 -25.41 -12.14 -22.73
N SER A 176 -25.24 -11.18 -21.80
CA SER A 176 -25.82 -9.83 -21.96
C SER A 176 -25.25 -9.11 -23.20
N PRO A 177 -26.12 -8.57 -24.08
CA PRO A 177 -25.70 -7.69 -25.17
C PRO A 177 -25.42 -6.25 -24.69
N ASN A 178 -25.77 -5.92 -23.44
CA ASN A 178 -25.74 -4.56 -22.90
C ASN A 178 -24.39 -4.17 -22.29
N ALA A 179 -23.29 -4.75 -22.79
CA ALA A 179 -21.96 -4.29 -22.41
C ALA A 179 -21.82 -2.81 -22.80
N ARG A 180 -21.42 -1.97 -21.84
CA ARG A 180 -21.23 -0.54 -22.09
C ARG A 180 -20.11 -0.33 -23.11
N PHE A 181 -19.05 -1.12 -22.99
CA PHE A 181 -17.96 -1.22 -23.92
C PHE A 181 -17.23 -2.56 -23.78
N THR A 182 -16.35 -2.85 -24.73
CA THR A 182 -15.51 -4.05 -24.76
C THR A 182 -14.08 -3.65 -25.05
N VAL A 183 -13.12 -4.23 -24.33
CA VAL A 183 -11.68 -4.04 -24.53
C VAL A 183 -11.04 -5.42 -24.67
N GLY A 184 -10.71 -5.82 -25.90
CA GLY A 184 -10.23 -7.18 -26.17
C GLY A 184 -11.26 -8.22 -25.69
N PRO A 185 -10.88 -9.19 -24.82
CA PRO A 185 -11.82 -10.18 -24.27
C PRO A 185 -12.70 -9.65 -23.13
N VAL A 186 -12.49 -8.41 -22.66
CA VAL A 186 -13.15 -7.87 -21.47
C VAL A 186 -14.44 -7.16 -21.84
N LYS A 187 -15.56 -7.56 -21.24
CA LYS A 187 -16.82 -6.82 -21.28
C LYS A 187 -16.97 -6.00 -20.00
N ALA A 188 -17.31 -4.72 -20.12
CA ALA A 188 -17.58 -3.84 -18.99
C ALA A 188 -19.04 -3.39 -18.99
N PHE A 189 -19.64 -3.34 -17.81
CA PHE A 189 -21.04 -3.00 -17.57
C PHE A 189 -21.14 -1.96 -16.45
N TRP A 190 -22.11 -1.06 -16.54
CA TRP A 190 -22.52 -0.26 -15.38
C TRP A 190 -23.60 -1.02 -14.62
N LYS A 191 -23.46 -1.16 -13.29
CA LYS A 191 -24.35 -2.02 -12.49
C LYS A 191 -25.79 -1.49 -12.46
N ASP A 192 -25.99 -0.17 -12.55
CA ASP A 192 -27.30 0.48 -12.68
C ASP A 192 -28.06 0.12 -13.97
N THR A 193 -27.36 -0.36 -15.01
CA THR A 193 -27.97 -0.77 -16.29
C THR A 193 -28.30 -2.26 -16.38
N LEU A 194 -28.00 -3.05 -15.35
CA LEU A 194 -28.19 -4.49 -15.35
C LEU A 194 -29.46 -4.90 -14.61
N ALA A 195 -30.33 -5.67 -15.28
CA ALA A 195 -31.50 -6.25 -14.65
C ALA A 195 -31.08 -7.31 -13.61
N ASN A 196 -31.72 -7.32 -12.44
CA ASN A 196 -31.49 -8.27 -11.33
C ASN A 196 -30.10 -8.19 -10.66
N VAL A 197 -29.30 -7.17 -10.97
CA VAL A 197 -28.22 -6.71 -10.09
C VAL A 197 -28.83 -5.56 -9.27
N PRO A 198 -28.62 -5.50 -7.94
CA PRO A 198 -29.03 -4.32 -7.17
C PRO A 198 -28.52 -3.07 -7.89
N ALA A 199 -29.41 -2.11 -8.16
CA ALA A 199 -29.01 -0.88 -8.84
C ALA A 199 -27.93 -0.22 -7.98
N GLY A 200 -26.69 -0.25 -8.47
CA GLY A 200 -25.56 0.41 -7.81
C GLY A 200 -25.68 1.91 -7.88
N GLU A 201 -24.88 2.62 -7.10
CA GLU A 201 -24.72 4.06 -7.26
C GLU A 201 -24.12 4.40 -8.64
N ALA A 202 -24.32 5.64 -9.09
CA ALA A 202 -23.75 6.13 -10.34
C ALA A 202 -22.21 6.11 -10.26
N GLY A 203 -21.59 5.07 -10.82
CA GLY A 203 -20.15 4.86 -10.74
C GLY A 203 -19.73 3.41 -10.56
N GLU A 204 -20.65 2.54 -10.13
CA GLU A 204 -20.38 1.12 -9.95
C GLU A 204 -20.33 0.35 -11.27
N ALA A 205 -19.28 -0.44 -11.46
CA ALA A 205 -19.07 -1.21 -12.68
C ALA A 205 -18.76 -2.67 -12.39
N ALA A 206 -19.11 -3.52 -13.36
CA ALA A 206 -18.70 -4.91 -13.40
C ALA A 206 -17.88 -5.17 -14.67
N LEU A 207 -16.75 -5.87 -14.55
CA LEU A 207 -15.94 -6.30 -15.69
C LEU A 207 -15.82 -7.82 -15.70
N VAL A 208 -15.95 -8.42 -16.88
CA VAL A 208 -15.87 -9.88 -17.05
C VAL A 208 -14.91 -10.25 -18.17
N ALA A 209 -14.01 -11.20 -17.87
CA ALA A 209 -13.05 -11.77 -18.80
C ALA A 209 -12.96 -13.29 -18.60
N GLY A 210 -13.65 -14.06 -19.45
CA GLY A 210 -13.78 -15.51 -19.27
C GLY A 210 -14.46 -15.85 -17.94
N ASP A 211 -13.73 -16.56 -17.08
CA ASP A 211 -14.15 -16.91 -15.71
C ASP A 211 -13.76 -15.89 -14.64
N THR A 212 -13.13 -14.78 -15.01
CA THR A 212 -12.77 -13.72 -14.07
C THR A 212 -13.89 -12.67 -14.00
N TYR A 213 -14.31 -12.34 -12.78
CA TYR A 213 -15.21 -11.24 -12.48
C TYR A 213 -14.50 -10.17 -11.67
N VAL A 214 -14.77 -8.90 -11.99
CA VAL A 214 -14.25 -7.75 -11.27
C VAL A 214 -15.43 -6.87 -10.89
N ASP A 215 -15.59 -6.63 -9.60
CA ASP A 215 -16.49 -5.61 -9.06
C ASP A 215 -15.71 -4.32 -8.84
N PHE A 216 -16.27 -3.21 -9.28
CA PHE A 216 -15.76 -1.88 -9.01
C PHE A 216 -16.83 -1.06 -8.31
N HIS A 217 -16.47 -0.59 -7.12
CA HIS A 217 -17.29 0.31 -6.32
C HIS A 217 -16.64 1.69 -6.26
N ALA A 218 -17.47 2.72 -6.37
CA ALA A 218 -17.04 4.10 -6.26
C ALA A 218 -18.09 4.89 -5.46
N GLN A 219 -17.73 5.28 -4.25
CA GLN A 219 -18.49 6.24 -3.46
C GLN A 219 -17.92 7.63 -3.74
N SER A 220 -18.58 8.41 -4.59
CA SER A 220 -18.14 9.75 -4.98
C SER A 220 -19.07 10.81 -4.41
N LYS A 221 -18.60 11.60 -3.46
CA LYS A 221 -19.32 12.74 -2.87
C LYS A 221 -19.24 14.00 -3.75
N GLY A 222 -18.28 14.07 -4.66
CA GLY A 222 -18.05 15.22 -5.57
C GLY A 222 -18.18 14.90 -7.06
N THR A 223 -18.34 15.93 -7.90
CA THR A 223 -18.43 15.78 -9.37
C THR A 223 -17.09 15.51 -10.05
N ALA A 224 -15.97 15.87 -9.41
CA ALA A 224 -14.63 15.74 -9.98
C ALA A 224 -14.19 14.28 -10.15
N THR A 225 -14.52 13.41 -9.18
CA THR A 225 -14.24 11.97 -9.24
C THR A 225 -15.25 11.27 -10.15
N ALA A 226 -16.55 11.55 -9.97
CA ALA A 226 -17.63 11.01 -10.81
C ALA A 226 -17.38 11.19 -12.32
N GLY A 227 -16.92 12.37 -12.75
CA GLY A 227 -16.62 12.65 -14.16
C GLY A 227 -15.46 11.81 -14.75
N LYS A 228 -14.64 11.17 -13.92
CA LYS A 228 -13.47 10.38 -14.33
C LYS A 228 -13.71 8.88 -14.31
N LEU A 229 -14.77 8.41 -13.65
CA LEU A 229 -15.08 6.98 -13.52
C LEU A 229 -15.14 6.24 -14.87
N PRO A 230 -15.74 6.78 -15.96
CA PRO A 230 -15.75 6.08 -17.24
C PRO A 230 -14.35 5.77 -17.80
N GLU A 231 -13.42 6.71 -17.66
CA GLU A 231 -12.03 6.50 -18.11
C GLU A 231 -11.28 5.55 -17.18
N LEU A 232 -11.59 5.57 -15.87
CA LEU A 232 -11.03 4.63 -14.91
C LEU A 232 -11.43 3.18 -15.20
N VAL A 233 -12.73 2.94 -15.44
CA VAL A 233 -13.25 1.60 -15.79
C VAL A 233 -12.65 1.11 -17.11
N LYS A 234 -12.41 2.02 -18.06
CA LYS A 234 -11.72 1.68 -19.31
C LYS A 234 -10.27 1.25 -19.10
N ARG A 235 -9.53 1.92 -18.20
CA ARG A 235 -8.15 1.53 -17.82
C ARG A 235 -8.14 0.18 -17.12
N MET A 236 -9.04 -0.04 -16.17
CA MET A 236 -9.20 -1.34 -15.51
C MET A 236 -9.49 -2.45 -16.52
N ALA A 237 -10.32 -2.19 -17.54
CA ALA A 237 -10.58 -3.17 -18.60
C ALA A 237 -9.33 -3.48 -19.44
N GLN A 238 -8.49 -2.48 -19.72
CA GLN A 238 -7.21 -2.67 -20.42
C GLN A 238 -6.22 -3.48 -19.57
N HIS A 239 -6.14 -3.18 -18.27
CA HIS A 239 -5.32 -3.93 -17.33
C HIS A 239 -5.83 -5.36 -17.17
N LEU A 240 -7.13 -5.57 -17.03
CA LEU A 240 -7.71 -6.92 -16.94
C LEU A 240 -7.43 -7.73 -18.21
N ALA A 241 -7.53 -7.13 -19.40
CA ALA A 241 -7.17 -7.79 -20.65
C ALA A 241 -5.68 -8.23 -20.64
N THR A 242 -4.80 -7.36 -20.16
CA THR A 242 -3.36 -7.64 -20.03
C THR A 242 -3.08 -8.73 -19.01
N GLN A 243 -3.68 -8.65 -17.82
CA GLN A 243 -3.51 -9.61 -16.73
C GLN A 243 -4.12 -10.98 -17.06
N THR A 244 -5.18 -11.03 -17.87
CA THR A 244 -5.73 -12.30 -18.37
C THR A 244 -4.76 -13.00 -19.32
N ALA A 245 -4.02 -12.23 -20.13
CA ALA A 245 -3.06 -12.77 -21.10
C ALA A 245 -1.69 -13.08 -20.47
N THR A 246 -1.26 -12.25 -19.52
CA THR A 246 0.04 -12.35 -18.86
C THR A 246 -0.10 -11.92 -17.40
N PRO A 247 -0.59 -12.83 -16.52
CA PRO A 247 -0.76 -12.54 -15.11
C PRO A 247 0.55 -12.13 -14.44
N THR A 248 0.49 -11.14 -13.56
CA THR A 248 1.61 -10.70 -12.73
C THR A 248 1.29 -10.91 -11.24
N GLY A 249 2.32 -10.84 -10.40
CA GLY A 249 2.14 -10.92 -8.94
C GLY A 249 1.56 -9.64 -8.35
N PRO A 250 1.34 -9.62 -7.03
CA PRO A 250 0.96 -8.42 -6.30
C PRO A 250 1.99 -7.31 -6.57
N VAL A 251 1.51 -6.11 -6.88
CA VAL A 251 2.33 -4.92 -7.10
C VAL A 251 3.23 -4.69 -5.87
N ILE A 252 4.47 -4.23 -6.07
CA ILE A 252 5.36 -3.90 -4.96
C ILE A 252 5.15 -2.43 -4.60
N VAL A 253 4.82 -2.17 -3.33
CA VAL A 253 4.70 -0.82 -2.79
C VAL A 253 6.08 -0.30 -2.41
N ASP A 254 6.41 0.89 -2.89
CA ASP A 254 7.67 1.57 -2.66
C ASP A 254 7.44 3.05 -2.35
N TYR A 255 8.50 3.74 -1.95
CA TYR A 255 8.46 5.12 -1.50
C TYR A 255 9.49 5.95 -2.25
N ASP A 256 9.02 6.98 -2.95
CA ASP A 256 9.84 7.95 -3.67
C ASP A 256 9.72 9.31 -2.99
N SER A 257 10.53 9.51 -1.94
CA SER A 257 10.50 10.72 -1.13
C SER A 257 11.88 11.37 -0.98
N PRO A 258 12.05 12.67 -1.29
CA PRO A 258 13.29 13.39 -1.03
C PRO A 258 13.62 13.55 0.46
N VAL A 259 12.64 13.41 1.36
CA VAL A 259 12.82 13.46 2.84
C VAL A 259 12.92 12.08 3.47
N PHE A 260 12.71 11.02 2.69
CA PHE A 260 12.90 9.64 3.12
C PHE A 260 13.57 8.84 1.99
N ARG A 261 14.91 8.94 1.92
CA ARG A 261 15.69 8.39 0.80
C ARG A 261 16.18 6.96 1.03
N LYS A 262 15.93 6.40 2.21
CA LYS A 262 16.32 5.05 2.57
C LYS A 262 15.23 4.06 2.18
N SER A 263 15.60 2.78 2.04
CA SER A 263 14.62 1.72 1.77
C SER A 263 13.56 1.63 2.88
N VAL A 264 12.44 0.99 2.58
CA VAL A 264 11.35 0.81 3.54
C VAL A 264 11.17 -0.69 3.75
N ALA A 265 11.05 -1.11 5.02
CA ALA A 265 10.81 -2.51 5.35
C ALA A 265 9.45 -2.94 4.79
N GLN A 266 9.44 -4.13 4.18
CA GLN A 266 8.24 -4.73 3.60
C GLN A 266 7.78 -5.86 4.54
N PRO A 267 6.72 -5.65 5.35
CA PRO A 267 6.31 -6.63 6.36
C PRO A 267 5.73 -7.91 5.77
N CYS A 268 4.99 -7.85 4.65
CA CYS A 268 4.34 -9.05 4.10
C CYS A 268 5.29 -10.15 3.63
N PRO A 269 6.40 -9.86 2.93
CA PRO A 269 7.42 -10.87 2.65
C PRO A 269 8.04 -11.54 3.90
N MET A 270 7.91 -10.92 5.09
CA MET A 270 8.40 -11.50 6.35
C MET A 270 7.38 -12.49 6.95
N LEU A 271 6.09 -12.35 6.64
CA LEU A 271 5.03 -13.25 7.09
C LEU A 271 4.86 -14.42 6.11
N THR A 272 5.89 -15.26 5.98
CA THR A 272 5.83 -16.50 5.18
C THR A 272 5.02 -17.58 5.91
N ALA A 273 4.56 -18.60 5.17
CA ALA A 273 3.78 -19.68 5.77
C ALA A 273 4.52 -20.40 6.91
N ASP A 274 5.84 -20.60 6.80
CA ASP A 274 6.67 -21.23 7.84
C ASP A 274 6.89 -20.37 9.09
N VAL A 275 6.65 -19.05 9.00
CA VAL A 275 6.60 -18.13 10.15
C VAL A 275 5.23 -18.17 10.81
N VAL A 276 4.16 -18.10 10.00
CA VAL A 276 2.79 -17.91 10.48
C VAL A 276 2.21 -19.21 11.05
N SER A 277 2.35 -20.33 10.35
CA SER A 277 1.72 -21.60 10.73
C SER A 277 2.04 -22.08 12.15
N PRO A 278 3.31 -22.07 12.59
CA PRO A 278 3.64 -22.45 13.96
C PRO A 278 3.02 -21.52 15.01
N ALA A 279 2.83 -20.24 14.67
CA ALA A 279 2.28 -19.25 15.61
C ALA A 279 0.76 -19.37 15.75
N ILE A 280 0.04 -19.62 14.65
CA ILE A 280 -1.42 -19.75 14.64
C ILE A 280 -1.89 -21.20 14.92
N GLY A 281 -0.98 -22.17 14.90
CA GLY A 281 -1.27 -23.59 15.18
C GLY A 281 -1.96 -24.35 14.04
N THR A 282 -2.01 -23.78 12.83
CA THR A 282 -2.63 -24.38 11.64
C THR A 282 -1.93 -23.91 10.36
N GLU A 283 -2.28 -24.50 9.21
CA GLU A 283 -1.78 -24.11 7.91
C GLU A 283 -2.18 -22.66 7.56
N ALA A 284 -1.20 -21.81 7.28
CA ALA A 284 -1.42 -20.44 6.89
C ALA A 284 -2.02 -20.38 5.49
N SER A 285 -3.02 -19.51 5.33
CA SER A 285 -3.64 -19.21 4.05
C SER A 285 -2.66 -18.47 3.13
N PRO A 286 -2.85 -18.55 1.80
CA PRO A 286 -2.21 -17.63 0.85
C PRO A 286 -2.79 -16.21 0.92
N LEU A 287 -3.85 -15.96 1.68
CA LEU A 287 -4.41 -14.62 1.85
C LEU A 287 -3.49 -13.74 2.69
N VAL A 288 -3.17 -12.57 2.17
CA VAL A 288 -2.40 -11.52 2.82
C VAL A 288 -3.20 -10.23 2.78
N GLU A 289 -3.19 -9.48 3.88
CA GLU A 289 -3.66 -8.11 3.91
C GLU A 289 -2.50 -7.17 4.19
N GLU A 290 -2.40 -6.12 3.39
CA GLU A 290 -1.37 -5.11 3.51
C GLU A 290 -2.01 -3.73 3.55
N MET A 291 -1.54 -2.91 4.49
CA MET A 291 -1.96 -1.51 4.65
C MET A 291 -0.70 -0.65 4.60
N PRO A 292 -0.38 -0.06 3.44
CA PRO A 292 0.74 0.86 3.34
C PRO A 292 0.40 2.25 3.85
N GLY A 293 1.28 2.86 4.64
CA GLY A 293 1.22 4.29 4.92
C GLY A 293 1.35 5.08 3.62
N THR A 294 0.42 5.99 3.36
CA THR A 294 0.35 6.80 2.13
C THR A 294 1.10 8.12 2.23
N ALA A 295 1.80 8.38 3.34
CA ALA A 295 2.63 9.55 3.57
C ALA A 295 3.91 9.21 4.35
N VAL A 296 4.92 10.08 4.28
CA VAL A 296 6.03 10.08 5.25
C VAL A 296 5.57 10.88 6.46
N GLY A 297 5.59 10.25 7.62
CA GLY A 297 5.20 10.86 8.89
C GLY A 297 6.34 11.61 9.55
N ASN A 298 6.02 12.23 10.68
CA ASN A 298 6.98 12.76 11.62
C ASN A 298 6.55 12.36 13.02
N LEU A 299 7.31 11.47 13.66
CA LEU A 299 7.00 10.93 14.97
C LEU A 299 7.83 11.66 16.03
N ILE A 300 7.15 12.26 17.01
CA ILE A 300 7.80 12.87 18.17
C ILE A 300 7.99 11.78 19.22
N MET A 301 9.23 11.48 19.57
CA MET A 301 9.58 10.48 20.57
C MET A 301 9.52 11.06 21.99
N GLY A 302 9.68 10.20 23.01
CA GLY A 302 9.58 10.60 24.42
C GLY A 302 10.63 11.62 24.88
N ASP A 303 11.73 11.76 24.16
CA ASP A 303 12.78 12.78 24.34
C ASP A 303 12.53 14.07 23.55
N ALA A 304 11.34 14.19 22.93
CA ALA A 304 10.91 15.28 22.06
C ALA A 304 11.70 15.46 20.76
N SER A 305 12.53 14.48 20.36
CA SER A 305 13.08 14.46 19.01
C SER A 305 11.98 14.07 18.00
N ALA A 306 12.02 14.72 16.84
CA ALA A 306 11.08 14.44 15.75
C ALA A 306 11.81 13.62 14.67
N HIS A 307 11.26 12.47 14.32
CA HIS A 307 11.86 11.54 13.36
C HIS A 307 10.93 11.27 12.18
N ASN A 308 11.47 11.38 10.96
CA ASN A 308 10.74 10.98 9.78
C ASN A 308 10.61 9.45 9.74
N TYR A 309 9.42 8.98 9.42
CA TYR A 309 9.14 7.55 9.37
C TYR A 309 8.18 7.19 8.25
N VAL A 310 8.26 5.93 7.84
CA VAL A 310 7.28 5.27 6.98
C VAL A 310 6.79 4.03 7.70
N GLU A 311 5.48 3.82 7.74
CA GLU A 311 4.84 2.71 8.44
C GLU A 311 4.02 1.88 7.46
N LEU A 312 4.18 0.56 7.52
CA LEU A 312 3.39 -0.41 6.75
C LEU A 312 2.90 -1.48 7.73
N SER A 313 1.69 -1.97 7.53
CA SER A 313 1.17 -3.12 8.27
C SER A 313 0.89 -4.28 7.32
N CYS A 314 1.12 -5.48 7.80
CA CYS A 314 0.74 -6.71 7.12
C CYS A 314 0.06 -7.68 8.09
N GLU A 315 -0.96 -8.39 7.60
CA GLU A 315 -1.60 -9.48 8.29
C GLU A 315 -1.57 -10.74 7.43
N ARG A 316 -1.31 -11.88 8.07
CA ARG A 316 -1.46 -13.20 7.47
C ARG A 316 -1.86 -14.24 8.50
N GLY A 317 -2.80 -15.11 8.13
CA GLY A 317 -3.36 -16.09 9.05
C GLY A 317 -4.19 -17.15 8.37
N THR A 318 -5.34 -17.47 8.97
CA THR A 318 -6.40 -18.26 8.33
C THR A 318 -7.09 -17.46 7.21
N GLY A 319 -7.71 -18.15 6.25
CA GLY A 319 -8.12 -17.55 4.96
C GLY A 319 -9.55 -17.04 4.87
N GLN A 320 -10.14 -16.58 5.97
CA GLN A 320 -11.46 -15.93 5.94
C GLN A 320 -11.36 -14.57 5.25
N ASP A 321 -12.39 -14.11 4.54
CA ASP A 321 -12.44 -12.73 4.03
C ASP A 321 -12.74 -11.71 5.13
N ASP A 322 -13.55 -12.08 6.13
CA ASP A 322 -13.78 -11.28 7.35
C ASP A 322 -12.56 -11.31 8.28
N PRO A 323 -11.88 -10.18 8.52
CA PRO A 323 -10.73 -10.12 9.42
C PRO A 323 -11.07 -10.53 10.86
N LEU A 324 -12.29 -10.25 11.34
CA LEU A 324 -12.68 -10.61 12.71
C LEU A 324 -12.82 -12.12 12.93
N SER A 325 -12.99 -12.86 11.84
CA SER A 325 -13.10 -14.31 11.85
C SER A 325 -11.75 -15.03 11.69
N ARG A 326 -10.64 -14.29 11.59
CA ARG A 326 -9.30 -14.85 11.39
C ARG A 326 -8.54 -15.06 12.69
N ILE A 327 -7.65 -16.05 12.63
CA ILE A 327 -6.49 -16.15 13.52
C ILE A 327 -5.27 -15.79 12.68
N ALA A 328 -4.61 -14.68 12.99
CA ALA A 328 -3.56 -14.12 12.13
C ALA A 328 -2.42 -13.48 12.91
N LEU A 329 -1.22 -13.52 12.33
CA LEU A 329 -0.13 -12.65 12.75
C LEU A 329 -0.25 -11.31 12.04
N THR A 330 -0.19 -10.23 12.82
CA THR A 330 -0.10 -8.88 12.30
C THR A 330 1.27 -8.31 12.62
N LEU A 331 1.98 -7.86 11.58
CA LEU A 331 3.29 -7.23 11.65
C LEU A 331 3.20 -5.80 11.12
N THR A 332 3.39 -4.83 12.01
CA THR A 332 3.58 -3.44 11.64
C THR A 332 5.07 -3.11 11.63
N ALA A 333 5.57 -2.59 10.53
CA ALA A 333 6.95 -2.19 10.34
C ALA A 333 7.07 -0.66 10.27
N TYR A 334 7.95 -0.10 11.10
CA TYR A 334 8.34 1.30 11.10
C TYR A 334 9.75 1.42 10.53
N SER A 335 9.88 2.14 9.43
CA SER A 335 11.16 2.47 8.83
C SER A 335 11.56 3.88 9.22
N PHE A 336 12.73 4.01 9.85
CA PHE A 336 13.32 5.30 10.21
C PHE A 336 14.56 5.61 9.37
N LEU A 337 15.05 6.83 9.52
CA LEU A 337 16.33 7.26 8.97
C LEU A 337 17.54 6.81 9.81
N SER A 338 17.36 6.43 11.08
CA SER A 338 18.46 6.02 11.97
C SER A 338 18.12 4.83 12.87
N ASP A 339 19.16 4.09 13.28
CA ASP A 339 19.06 2.97 14.22
C ASP A 339 18.62 3.43 15.62
N ASP A 340 19.04 4.63 16.03
CA ASP A 340 18.70 5.19 17.33
C ASP A 340 17.21 5.55 17.40
N ALA A 341 16.62 6.08 16.32
CA ALA A 341 15.18 6.32 16.23
C ALA A 341 14.37 5.02 16.39
N ALA A 342 14.81 3.92 15.74
CA ALA A 342 14.15 2.62 15.87
C ALA A 342 14.24 2.06 17.30
N LYS A 343 15.40 2.19 17.97
CA LYS A 343 15.56 1.77 19.37
C LYS A 343 14.74 2.66 20.31
N ALA A 344 14.70 3.96 20.07
CA ALA A 344 13.88 4.92 20.82
C ALA A 344 12.39 4.62 20.67
N TYR A 345 11.94 4.20 19.48
CA TYR A 345 10.57 3.71 19.27
C TYR A 345 10.26 2.54 20.22
N VAL A 346 11.11 1.50 20.27
CA VAL A 346 10.94 0.36 21.19
C VAL A 346 10.92 0.79 22.67
N ASP A 347 11.66 1.82 23.04
CA ASP A 347 11.65 2.36 24.41
C ASP A 347 10.37 3.12 24.74
N SER A 348 9.90 3.91 23.78
CA SER A 348 8.71 4.76 23.89
C SER A 348 7.39 3.99 23.76
N ALA A 349 7.44 2.77 23.20
CA ALA A 349 6.26 1.95 22.95
C ALA A 349 5.44 1.82 24.25
N PRO A 350 4.17 2.29 24.25
CA PRO A 350 3.40 2.44 25.47
C PRO A 350 3.16 1.09 26.12
N ALA A 351 3.80 0.87 27.27
CA ALA A 351 3.44 -0.22 28.16
C ALA A 351 2.23 0.25 28.98
N ASN A 352 1.02 -0.10 28.56
CA ASN A 352 -0.19 0.12 29.36
C ASN A 352 -0.22 -0.77 30.63
N GLY A 353 0.90 -1.40 31.00
CA GLY A 353 1.07 -2.40 32.04
C GLY A 353 2.52 -2.87 32.19
N GLN A 354 2.73 -4.19 32.33
CA GLN A 354 4.07 -4.75 32.48
C GLN A 354 4.84 -4.78 31.16
N SER A 355 6.16 -4.69 31.26
CA SER A 355 7.05 -4.91 30.12
C SER A 355 8.24 -5.76 30.55
N SER A 356 8.60 -6.74 29.72
CA SER A 356 9.77 -7.59 29.92
C SER A 356 10.65 -7.59 28.67
N PRO A 357 11.98 -7.73 28.82
CA PRO A 357 12.87 -7.83 27.67
C PRO A 357 12.65 -9.13 26.91
N ALA A 358 12.82 -9.10 25.60
CA ALA A 358 12.87 -10.28 24.74
C ALA A 358 14.21 -10.38 24.01
N THR A 359 14.61 -11.61 23.66
CA THR A 359 15.88 -11.86 22.96
C THR A 359 15.64 -12.02 21.46
N VAL A 360 15.42 -10.91 20.77
CA VAL A 360 15.27 -10.82 19.31
C VAL A 360 15.74 -9.44 18.82
N GLY A 361 16.34 -9.39 17.63
CA GLY A 361 16.86 -8.15 17.05
C GLY A 361 17.97 -7.51 17.88
N ASP A 362 18.13 -6.20 17.71
CA ASP A 362 19.09 -5.39 18.46
C ASP A 362 18.50 -4.91 19.80
N LYS A 363 17.16 -4.85 19.88
CA LYS A 363 16.39 -4.52 21.09
C LYS A 363 14.98 -5.06 20.95
N ALA A 364 14.41 -5.63 22.02
CA ALA A 364 13.03 -6.10 22.00
C ALA A 364 12.39 -6.13 23.39
N ARG A 365 11.07 -5.94 23.41
CA ARG A 365 10.24 -5.94 24.61
C ARG A 365 8.90 -6.63 24.33
N ILE A 366 8.44 -7.39 25.31
CA ILE A 366 7.06 -7.89 25.38
C ILE A 366 6.26 -6.84 26.14
N LEU A 367 5.10 -6.46 25.60
CA LEU A 367 4.21 -5.48 26.18
C LEU A 367 2.93 -6.15 26.70
N SER A 368 2.56 -5.80 27.94
CA SER A 368 1.36 -6.24 28.66
C SER A 368 0.51 -5.05 29.07
N ASP A 369 -0.80 -5.22 29.25
CA ASP A 369 -1.65 -4.21 29.87
C ASP A 369 -1.65 -4.31 31.42
N ALA A 370 -2.28 -3.33 32.08
CA ALA A 370 -2.24 -3.11 33.52
C ALA A 370 -2.86 -4.25 34.34
N SER A 371 -3.70 -5.08 33.73
CA SER A 371 -4.33 -6.23 34.38
C SER A 371 -3.48 -7.50 34.33
N GLY A 372 -2.31 -7.45 33.66
CA GLY A 372 -1.50 -8.63 33.38
C GLY A 372 -2.08 -9.52 32.27
N GLN A 373 -3.29 -9.19 31.78
CA GLN A 373 -3.69 -9.54 30.43
C GLN A 373 -2.89 -8.69 29.46
N THR A 374 -2.61 -9.25 28.32
CA THR A 374 -1.68 -8.70 27.35
C THR A 374 -2.50 -8.58 26.10
N LYS A 375 -2.55 -7.38 25.53
CA LYS A 375 -2.76 -7.27 24.07
C LYS A 375 -1.69 -8.03 23.28
N GLY A 376 -0.69 -8.62 23.95
CA GLY A 376 0.07 -9.77 23.47
C GLY A 376 1.05 -9.40 22.39
N GLN A 377 1.75 -8.29 22.59
CA GLN A 377 2.57 -7.68 21.55
C GLN A 377 4.06 -7.83 21.85
N LEU A 378 4.82 -8.14 20.79
CA LEU A 378 6.27 -8.09 20.76
C LEU A 378 6.69 -6.87 19.94
N VAL A 379 7.39 -5.93 20.57
CA VAL A 379 7.98 -4.77 19.89
C VAL A 379 9.49 -4.95 19.84
N PHE A 380 10.09 -4.84 18.66
CA PHE A 380 11.51 -5.11 18.46
C PHE A 380 12.13 -4.25 17.36
N ALA A 381 13.45 -4.06 17.41
CA ALA A 381 14.20 -3.30 16.43
C ALA A 381 15.32 -4.11 15.79
N LYS A 382 15.62 -3.82 14.52
CA LYS A 382 16.79 -4.31 13.79
C LYS A 382 17.32 -3.20 12.88
N GLY A 383 18.50 -2.67 13.17
CA GLY A 383 19.02 -1.45 12.55
C GLY A 383 18.02 -0.31 12.71
N ARG A 384 17.75 0.40 11.60
CA ARG A 384 16.79 1.52 11.51
C ARG A 384 15.31 1.12 11.39
N PHE A 385 15.00 -0.16 11.57
CA PHE A 385 13.64 -0.66 11.50
C PHE A 385 13.15 -1.07 12.89
N ALA A 386 11.93 -0.65 13.23
CA ALA A 386 11.21 -1.16 14.39
C ALA A 386 9.97 -1.92 13.91
N PHE A 387 9.53 -2.89 14.70
CA PHE A 387 8.44 -3.79 14.36
C PHE A 387 7.56 -3.99 15.58
N THR A 388 6.26 -4.05 15.33
CA THR A 388 5.25 -4.49 16.30
C THR A 388 4.59 -5.74 15.74
N LEU A 389 4.68 -6.84 16.48
CA LEU A 389 4.12 -8.14 16.12
C LEU A 389 3.10 -8.55 17.17
N TYR A 390 1.90 -8.96 16.74
CA TYR A 390 0.90 -9.54 17.64
C TYR A 390 0.11 -10.65 16.94
N LEU A 391 -0.54 -11.50 17.74
CA LEU A 391 -1.48 -12.50 17.27
C LEU A 391 -2.91 -11.98 17.41
N ALA A 392 -3.59 -11.76 16.30
CA ALA A 392 -5.02 -11.51 16.24
C ALA A 392 -5.76 -12.85 16.36
N ASP A 393 -6.53 -13.04 17.43
CA ASP A 393 -7.47 -14.16 17.59
C ASP A 393 -8.70 -13.65 18.36
N HIS A 394 -9.62 -13.02 17.64
CA HIS A 394 -10.78 -12.37 18.26
C HIS A 394 -11.75 -13.35 18.94
N ALA A 395 -11.73 -14.63 18.56
CA ALA A 395 -12.62 -15.65 19.10
C ALA A 395 -12.04 -16.35 20.33
N GLY A 396 -10.76 -16.74 20.30
CA GLY A 396 -10.08 -17.43 21.39
C GLY A 396 -9.46 -16.47 22.42
N HIS A 397 -9.03 -15.29 21.96
CA HIS A 397 -8.28 -14.31 22.74
C HIS A 397 -8.71 -12.86 22.42
N PRO A 398 -9.97 -12.46 22.71
CA PRO A 398 -10.50 -11.15 22.35
C PRO A 398 -9.69 -9.97 22.91
N ASP A 399 -9.00 -10.18 24.04
CA ASP A 399 -8.16 -9.18 24.69
C ASP A 399 -6.65 -9.33 24.37
N GLY A 400 -6.29 -10.28 23.50
CA GLY A 400 -4.92 -10.63 23.13
C GLY A 400 -4.33 -11.84 23.88
N VAL A 401 -3.18 -12.33 23.41
CA VAL A 401 -2.47 -13.51 23.96
C VAL A 401 -1.57 -13.16 25.14
N SER A 402 -1.38 -14.07 26.10
CA SER A 402 -0.55 -13.89 27.31
C SER A 402 0.92 -13.53 27.02
N ALA A 403 1.65 -12.90 27.95
CA ALA A 403 3.10 -12.64 27.80
C ALA A 403 3.93 -13.94 27.65
N ALA A 404 3.47 -15.02 28.27
CA ALA A 404 4.06 -16.35 28.10
C ALA A 404 3.83 -16.87 26.67
N ASP A 405 2.64 -16.65 26.11
CA ASP A 405 2.33 -16.99 24.72
C ASP A 405 3.09 -16.11 23.73
N VAL A 406 3.28 -14.82 24.01
CA VAL A 406 4.19 -13.97 23.22
C VAL A 406 5.60 -14.55 23.19
N SER A 407 6.13 -14.95 24.35
CA SER A 407 7.45 -15.56 24.44
C SER A 407 7.55 -16.89 23.66
N ARG A 408 6.47 -17.67 23.67
CA ARG A 408 6.40 -19.01 23.08
C ARG A 408 6.11 -18.99 21.57
N LEU A 409 5.27 -18.07 21.10
CA LEU A 409 4.76 -18.01 19.73
C LEU A 409 5.45 -16.90 18.91
N LEU A 410 5.46 -15.67 19.45
CA LEU A 410 5.86 -14.48 18.69
C LEU A 410 7.38 -14.28 18.65
N VAL A 411 8.10 -14.59 19.73
CA VAL A 411 9.58 -14.47 19.74
C VAL A 411 10.23 -15.42 18.72
N PRO A 412 9.86 -16.71 18.61
CA PRO A 412 10.38 -17.58 17.56
C PRO A 412 10.02 -17.09 16.15
N ALA A 413 8.78 -16.65 15.93
CA ALA A 413 8.35 -16.07 14.66
C ALA A 413 9.22 -14.86 14.29
N ALA A 414 9.42 -13.90 15.20
CA ALA A 414 10.25 -12.72 14.98
C ALA A 414 11.72 -13.06 14.68
N ARG A 415 12.27 -14.09 15.33
CA ARG A 415 13.63 -14.56 14.99
C ARG A 415 13.72 -15.12 13.58
N LYS A 416 12.72 -15.89 13.16
CA LYS A 416 12.66 -16.44 11.79
C LYS A 416 12.53 -15.32 10.76
N MET A 417 11.61 -14.37 11.00
CA MET A 417 11.46 -13.16 10.18
C MET A 417 12.78 -12.40 10.01
N LEU A 418 13.52 -12.18 11.11
CA LEU A 418 14.79 -11.45 11.06
C LEU A 418 15.94 -12.25 10.44
N ALA A 419 15.88 -13.58 10.43
CA ALA A 419 16.90 -14.40 9.77
C ALA A 419 16.85 -14.24 8.25
N ASP A 420 15.64 -14.06 7.70
CA ASP A 420 15.38 -13.89 6.27
C ASP A 420 15.30 -12.39 5.88
N PHE A 421 15.33 -11.49 6.87
CA PHE A 421 15.33 -10.04 6.66
C PHE A 421 16.71 -9.55 6.22
N HIS A 422 16.88 -9.41 4.91
CA HIS A 422 17.99 -8.66 4.34
C HIS A 422 17.65 -7.18 4.34
N GLN A 423 18.56 -6.33 4.83
CA GLN A 423 18.47 -4.88 4.65
C GLN A 423 18.55 -4.61 3.14
N GLN A 424 17.40 -4.47 2.49
CA GLN A 424 17.32 -4.17 1.05
C GLN A 424 17.84 -2.76 0.76
#